data_AF-A0A9E3TJF8-F1
#
_entry.id   AF-A0A9E3TJF8-F1
#
_cell.length_a   1.000
_cell.length_b   1.000
_cell.length_c   1.000
_cell.angle_alpha   90.00
_cell.angle_beta   90.00
_cell.angle_gamma   90.00
#
_symmetry.space_group_name_H-M   'P 1'
#
loop_
_entity.id
_entity.type
_entity.pdbx_description
1 polymer ?
#
loop_
_entity_poly.entity_id
_entity_poly.type
_entity_poly.pdbx_seq_one_letter_code
_entity_poly.pdbx_strand_id
1 'polypeptide(L)'
;MRRLAVVIAFLVTGLTFGADVLLELRSGKSQLLVLEPVDLHLVLVNHGTAPVSVALQTASPPRLRIQTDDGWFDCRSSLAICSGVSTVPWTRIEPGAEVELGPLPLLCPSAAVDARGIVKEWVEIPAQYRFQAESRLAAPAQSAGETSAPDDAFTGVLTSNTVSIGVNEPSGVDAQALAWSREHNESPMSWTAVKLFRSSRYAALALLPYIAIAKSDPSIVGTVIESGRFLVTRSVPDPDSPDGCSSLSGPDLARWRIDNAQRILREHPDFPYSGQLRLAIGINQIACGKGSEGRMLLRQVAGHSDTREGAWARKFLGANGS
;
A
#
# COMPACT_ATOMS: atom_id res chain seq x y z
N MET A 1 -25.63 -18.52 -20.45
CA MET A 1 -26.25 -17.18 -20.35
C MET A 1 -25.22 -16.23 -19.72
N ARG A 2 -24.60 -15.35 -20.51
CA ARG A 2 -23.61 -14.37 -20.03
C ARG A 2 -24.35 -13.16 -19.50
N ARG A 3 -24.21 -12.84 -18.21
CA ARG A 3 -24.72 -11.59 -17.62
C ARG A 3 -23.68 -10.50 -17.83
N LEU A 4 -24.03 -9.51 -18.65
CA LEU A 4 -23.31 -8.25 -18.79
C LEU A 4 -23.43 -7.48 -17.46
N ALA A 5 -22.30 -7.12 -16.85
CA ALA A 5 -22.27 -6.15 -15.77
C ALA A 5 -22.35 -4.75 -16.38
N VAL A 6 -23.44 -4.03 -16.10
CA VAL A 6 -23.59 -2.62 -16.47
C VAL A 6 -22.91 -1.80 -15.39
N VAL A 7 -21.80 -1.15 -15.72
CA VAL A 7 -21.19 -0.10 -14.90
C VAL A 7 -21.94 1.19 -15.21
N ILE A 8 -22.75 1.68 -14.27
CA ILE A 8 -23.40 2.99 -14.37
C ILE A 8 -22.48 3.99 -13.67
N ALA A 9 -21.72 4.76 -14.44
CA ALA A 9 -21.04 5.96 -13.97
C ALA A 9 -22.03 7.12 -13.94
N PHE A 10 -22.26 7.71 -12.76
CA PHE A 10 -23.00 8.96 -12.64
C PHE A 10 -22.04 10.13 -12.89
N LEU A 11 -22.09 10.70 -14.08
CA LEU A 11 -21.43 11.94 -14.44
C LEU A 11 -22.26 13.12 -13.89
N VAL A 12 -21.73 13.88 -12.94
CA VAL A 12 -22.28 15.20 -12.57
C VAL A 12 -21.56 16.23 -13.43
N THR A 13 -22.31 16.86 -14.34
CA THR A 13 -21.81 17.78 -15.37
C THR A 13 -21.40 19.14 -14.79
N GLY A 14 -20.10 19.43 -14.83
CA GLY A 14 -19.53 20.77 -14.99
C GLY A 14 -18.64 20.75 -16.23
N LEU A 15 -18.96 21.54 -17.25
CA LEU A 15 -18.33 21.53 -18.56
C LEU A 15 -16.87 22.06 -18.51
N THR A 16 -15.91 21.17 -18.35
CA THR A 16 -14.56 21.31 -18.91
C THR A 16 -14.39 20.21 -19.95
N PHE A 17 -14.45 20.58 -21.24
CA PHE A 17 -14.25 19.63 -22.33
C PHE A 17 -12.82 19.07 -22.24
N GLY A 18 -12.67 17.78 -21.90
CA GLY A 18 -11.42 17.02 -22.00
C GLY A 18 -10.79 16.56 -20.70
N ALA A 19 -11.30 16.95 -19.53
CA ALA A 19 -10.85 16.46 -18.23
C ALA A 19 -11.73 15.28 -17.77
N ASP A 20 -11.14 14.09 -17.68
CA ASP A 20 -11.77 12.88 -17.12
C ASP A 20 -10.90 12.38 -15.97
N VAL A 21 -11.14 12.92 -14.77
CA VAL A 21 -10.40 12.53 -13.56
C VAL A 21 -11.23 11.57 -12.75
N LEU A 22 -10.70 10.38 -12.51
CA LEU A 22 -11.33 9.34 -11.71
C LEU A 22 -10.59 9.16 -10.39
N LEU A 23 -11.36 8.82 -9.36
CA LEU A 23 -10.84 8.33 -8.10
C LEU A 23 -10.93 6.81 -8.11
N GLU A 24 -9.81 6.15 -7.89
CA GLU A 24 -9.76 4.69 -7.83
C GLU A 24 -9.28 4.23 -6.46
N LEU A 25 -10.07 3.33 -5.85
CA LEU A 25 -9.66 2.57 -4.70
C LEU A 25 -9.13 1.23 -5.20
N ARG A 26 -7.89 0.93 -4.85
CA ARG A 26 -7.17 -0.28 -5.29
C ARG A 26 -6.70 -1.07 -4.07
N SER A 27 -6.60 -2.37 -4.23
CA SER A 27 -5.96 -3.25 -3.25
C SER A 27 -5.13 -4.30 -3.97
N GLY A 28 -3.92 -4.58 -3.46
CA GLY A 28 -3.16 -5.75 -3.86
C GLY A 28 -3.73 -7.06 -3.30
N LYS A 29 -4.77 -7.00 -2.46
CA LYS A 29 -5.33 -8.15 -1.75
C LYS A 29 -6.84 -8.20 -1.86
N SER A 30 -7.36 -9.32 -2.35
CA SER A 30 -8.80 -9.65 -2.26
C SER A 30 -9.15 -10.40 -0.97
N GLN A 31 -8.15 -10.89 -0.23
CA GLN A 31 -8.30 -11.70 0.97
C GLN A 31 -7.23 -11.34 2.01
N LEU A 32 -7.62 -11.35 3.28
CA LEU A 32 -6.80 -11.10 4.46
C LEU A 32 -7.01 -12.21 5.49
N LEU A 33 -6.00 -12.46 6.32
CA LEU A 33 -6.23 -13.13 7.61
C LEU A 33 -6.76 -12.13 8.63
N VAL A 34 -7.44 -12.64 9.67
CA VAL A 34 -7.76 -11.87 10.88
C VAL A 34 -6.50 -11.15 11.38
N LEU A 35 -6.58 -9.86 11.71
CA LEU A 35 -5.48 -8.99 12.14
C LEU A 35 -4.35 -8.77 11.11
N GLU A 36 -4.52 -9.17 9.85
CA GLU A 36 -3.59 -8.81 8.77
C GLU A 36 -3.77 -7.33 8.35
N PRO A 37 -2.69 -6.55 8.17
CA PRO A 37 -2.78 -5.17 7.70
C PRO A 37 -3.43 -5.06 6.32
N VAL A 38 -4.29 -4.06 6.20
CA VAL A 38 -5.12 -3.78 5.04
C VAL A 38 -4.31 -3.01 4.01
N ASP A 39 -4.36 -3.47 2.77
CA ASP A 39 -3.61 -2.93 1.65
C ASP A 39 -4.57 -2.13 0.75
N LEU A 40 -4.96 -0.93 1.16
CA LEU A 40 -5.85 -0.06 0.39
C LEU A 40 -5.09 1.18 -0.07
N HIS A 41 -5.16 1.45 -1.37
CA HIS A 41 -4.52 2.58 -2.03
C HIS A 41 -5.56 3.42 -2.73
N LEU A 42 -5.52 4.73 -2.50
CA LEU A 42 -6.41 5.66 -3.17
C LEU A 42 -5.61 6.40 -4.24
N VAL A 43 -6.07 6.36 -5.48
CA VAL A 43 -5.33 6.89 -6.63
C VAL A 43 -6.24 7.82 -7.42
N LEU A 44 -5.73 8.98 -7.81
CA LEU A 44 -6.33 9.80 -8.84
C LEU A 44 -5.74 9.44 -10.19
N VAL A 45 -6.59 9.22 -11.18
CA VAL A 45 -6.19 8.88 -12.55
C VAL A 45 -6.77 9.90 -13.51
N ASN A 46 -5.93 10.49 -14.36
CA ASN A 46 -6.39 11.36 -15.44
C ASN A 46 -6.57 10.53 -16.73
N HIS A 47 -7.80 10.15 -17.05
CA HIS A 47 -8.19 9.49 -18.30
C HIS A 47 -8.46 10.49 -19.44
N GLY A 48 -8.41 11.78 -19.15
CA GLY A 48 -8.59 12.85 -20.12
C GLY A 48 -7.45 12.92 -21.14
N THR A 49 -7.66 13.75 -22.16
CA THR A 49 -6.64 14.01 -23.20
C THR A 49 -5.79 15.24 -22.89
N ALA A 50 -6.10 15.96 -21.80
CA ALA A 50 -5.42 17.17 -21.37
C ALA A 50 -4.93 17.01 -19.91
N PRO A 51 -3.83 17.68 -19.54
CA PRO A 51 -3.37 17.72 -18.15
C PRO A 51 -4.41 18.39 -17.25
N VAL A 52 -4.43 17.97 -15.99
CA VAL A 52 -5.36 18.48 -14.99
C VAL A 52 -4.62 18.79 -13.70
N SER A 53 -4.87 19.96 -13.11
CA SER A 53 -4.33 20.31 -11.79
C SER A 53 -5.36 20.00 -10.70
N VAL A 54 -4.95 19.26 -9.68
CA VAL A 54 -5.78 18.90 -8.52
C VAL A 54 -5.14 19.37 -7.23
N ALA A 55 -5.97 19.72 -6.25
CA ALA A 55 -5.56 20.14 -4.93
C ALA A 55 -6.45 19.43 -3.90
N LEU A 56 -5.87 18.78 -2.89
CA LEU A 56 -6.66 18.16 -1.82
C LEU A 56 -7.15 19.24 -0.86
N GLN A 57 -8.41 19.17 -0.45
CA GLN A 57 -8.90 20.07 0.58
C GLN A 57 -8.23 19.74 1.92
N THR A 58 -7.42 20.66 2.43
CA THR A 58 -6.57 20.50 3.63
C THR A 58 -7.36 20.16 4.90
N ALA A 59 -8.63 20.55 4.98
CA ALA A 59 -9.53 20.23 6.10
C ALA A 59 -10.49 19.06 5.81
N SER A 60 -10.29 18.30 4.74
CA SER A 60 -11.18 17.20 4.35
C SER A 60 -10.36 16.05 3.77
N PRO A 61 -9.68 15.25 4.62
CA PRO A 61 -8.99 14.05 4.15
C PRO A 61 -9.97 13.11 3.45
N PRO A 62 -9.48 12.23 2.55
CA PRO A 62 -10.33 11.23 1.92
C PRO A 62 -11.14 10.44 2.96
N ARG A 63 -12.43 10.31 2.71
CA ARG A 63 -13.36 9.55 3.56
C ARG A 63 -13.42 8.13 3.05
N LEU A 64 -12.99 7.17 3.85
CA LEU A 64 -13.19 5.76 3.57
C LEU A 64 -14.54 5.31 4.15
N ARG A 65 -15.25 4.43 3.45
CA ARG A 65 -16.48 3.79 3.92
C ARG A 65 -16.37 2.30 3.79
N ILE A 66 -16.93 1.59 4.74
CA ILE A 66 -17.00 0.13 4.78
C ILE A 66 -18.46 -0.32 4.78
N GLN A 67 -18.80 -1.28 3.93
CA GLN A 67 -20.09 -1.95 3.94
C GLN A 67 -19.97 -3.22 4.78
N THR A 68 -20.84 -3.36 5.78
CA THR A 68 -21.11 -4.59 6.52
C THR A 68 -22.55 -5.04 6.26
N ASP A 69 -22.99 -6.12 6.91
CA ASP A 69 -24.38 -6.60 6.84
C ASP A 69 -25.40 -5.53 7.28
N ASP A 70 -25.00 -4.61 8.17
CA ASP A 70 -25.84 -3.52 8.69
C ASP A 70 -25.87 -2.28 7.78
N GLY A 71 -25.10 -2.28 6.67
CA GLY A 71 -25.06 -1.18 5.71
C GLY A 71 -23.70 -0.50 5.58
N TRP A 72 -23.68 0.73 5.07
CA TRP A 72 -22.45 1.52 4.87
C TRP A 72 -22.13 2.37 6.09
N PHE A 73 -20.88 2.29 6.53
CA PHE A 73 -20.35 3.04 7.67
C PHE A 73 -19.17 3.90 7.23
N ASP A 74 -19.16 5.16 7.65
CA ASP A 74 -18.03 6.06 7.42
C ASP A 74 -16.89 5.77 8.40
N CYS A 75 -15.70 5.54 7.86
CA CYS A 75 -14.45 5.51 8.62
C CYS A 75 -14.05 6.94 8.98
N ARG A 76 -13.80 7.19 10.27
CA ARG A 76 -13.45 8.53 10.75
C ARG A 76 -11.92 8.67 10.81
N SER A 77 -11.39 9.69 10.17
CA SER A 77 -10.03 10.13 10.45
C SER A 77 -10.02 10.81 11.83
N SER A 78 -9.20 10.32 12.76
CA SER A 78 -8.98 10.98 14.06
C SER A 78 -8.01 12.17 13.98
N LEU A 79 -7.47 12.47 12.79
CA LEU A 79 -6.57 13.60 12.59
C LEU A 79 -7.38 14.90 12.51
N ALA A 80 -7.51 15.57 13.65
CA ALA A 80 -7.85 16.98 13.71
C ALA A 80 -6.67 17.79 13.14
N ILE A 81 -6.77 18.20 11.87
CA ILE A 81 -5.79 19.10 11.27
C ILE A 81 -6.10 20.51 11.78
N CYS A 82 -5.15 21.11 12.51
CA CYS A 82 -5.24 22.51 12.91
C CYS A 82 -5.46 23.39 11.68
N SER A 83 -6.53 24.19 11.69
CA SER A 83 -6.85 25.16 10.66
C SER A 83 -5.84 26.31 10.68
N GLY A 84 -4.66 26.08 10.11
CA GLY A 84 -3.74 27.11 9.68
C GLY A 84 -4.00 27.48 8.22
N VAL A 85 -3.70 28.71 7.83
CA VAL A 85 -3.72 29.17 6.44
C VAL A 85 -2.62 28.42 5.67
N SER A 86 -2.94 27.22 5.19
CA SER A 86 -2.08 26.42 4.33
C SER A 86 -2.38 26.81 2.90
N THR A 87 -1.35 27.23 2.17
CA THR A 87 -1.36 27.17 0.71
C THR A 87 -1.65 25.72 0.32
N VAL A 88 -2.67 25.48 -0.51
CA VAL A 88 -2.97 24.13 -0.99
C VAL A 88 -2.09 23.88 -2.21
N PRO A 89 -1.09 23.00 -2.14
CA PRO A 89 -0.23 22.74 -3.30
C PRO A 89 -1.05 22.05 -4.40
N TRP A 90 -1.04 22.65 -5.59
CA TRP A 90 -1.62 22.05 -6.78
C TRP A 90 -0.67 20.98 -7.33
N THR A 91 -1.23 19.81 -7.60
CA THR A 91 -0.54 18.69 -8.26
C THR A 91 -1.07 18.58 -9.68
N ARG A 92 -0.20 18.77 -10.67
CA ARG A 92 -0.54 18.57 -12.09
C ARG A 92 -0.44 17.08 -12.45
N ILE A 93 -1.49 16.53 -13.05
CA ILE A 93 -1.60 15.15 -13.50
C ILE A 93 -1.69 15.14 -15.02
N GLU A 94 -0.67 14.61 -15.68
CA GLU A 94 -0.64 14.47 -17.14
C GLU A 94 -1.65 13.42 -17.64
N PRO A 95 -2.05 13.44 -18.93
CA PRO A 95 -2.90 12.42 -19.52
C PRO A 95 -2.35 11.00 -19.31
N GLY A 96 -3.17 10.10 -18.78
CA GLY A 96 -2.80 8.72 -18.44
C GLY A 96 -1.91 8.59 -17.21
N ALA A 97 -1.56 9.68 -16.52
CA ALA A 97 -0.79 9.64 -15.29
C ALA A 97 -1.68 9.40 -14.06
N GLU A 98 -1.04 8.94 -13.00
CA GLU A 98 -1.68 8.59 -11.74
C GLU A 98 -0.98 9.25 -10.57
N VAL A 99 -1.74 9.66 -9.55
CA VAL A 99 -1.23 10.19 -8.28
C VAL A 99 -1.85 9.42 -7.14
N GLU A 100 -1.02 8.76 -6.33
CA GLU A 100 -1.45 8.13 -5.08
C GLU A 100 -1.78 9.24 -4.07
N LEU A 101 -3.04 9.30 -3.66
CA LEU A 101 -3.47 10.12 -2.54
C LEU A 101 -2.96 9.42 -1.27
N GLY A 102 -2.38 10.20 -0.36
CA GLY A 102 -1.70 9.72 0.84
C GLY A 102 -2.52 8.74 1.71
N PRO A 103 -1.93 8.24 2.81
CA PRO A 103 -2.48 7.11 3.56
C PRO A 103 -3.96 7.33 3.93
N LEU A 104 -4.78 6.33 3.62
CA LEU A 104 -6.18 6.33 4.01
C LEU A 104 -6.31 6.29 5.54
N PRO A 105 -7.31 6.99 6.13
CA PRO A 105 -7.62 6.81 7.54
C PRO A 105 -8.14 5.38 7.74
N LEU A 106 -7.31 4.50 8.28
CA LEU A 106 -7.65 3.09 8.51
C LEU A 106 -8.45 2.84 9.80
N LEU A 107 -8.68 3.88 10.62
CA LEU A 107 -9.55 3.78 11.78
C LEU A 107 -11.02 3.81 11.33
N CYS A 108 -11.52 2.65 10.93
CA CYS A 108 -12.94 2.43 10.68
C CYS A 108 -13.63 2.10 12.01
N PRO A 109 -14.75 2.77 12.37
CA PRO A 109 -15.57 2.42 13.52
C PRO A 109 -16.41 1.19 13.19
N SER A 110 -15.77 0.10 12.80
CA SER A 110 -16.41 -1.20 12.87
C SER A 110 -16.23 -1.67 14.30
N ALA A 111 -17.09 -1.21 15.19
CA ALA A 111 -17.21 -1.76 16.52
C ALA A 111 -18.36 -2.76 16.46
N ALA A 112 -18.09 -4.01 16.06
CA ALA A 112 -19.06 -5.06 16.27
C ALA A 112 -18.91 -5.51 17.73
N VAL A 113 -20.02 -5.45 18.47
CA VAL A 113 -20.10 -5.92 19.85
C VAL A 113 -20.25 -7.43 19.79
N ASP A 114 -19.26 -8.17 20.27
CA ASP A 114 -19.39 -9.62 20.36
C ASP A 114 -20.40 -10.02 21.46
N ALA A 115 -20.73 -11.32 21.56
CA ALA A 115 -21.69 -11.84 22.54
C ALA A 115 -21.32 -11.54 24.01
N ARG A 116 -20.12 -11.01 24.29
CA ARG A 116 -19.62 -10.63 25.62
C ARG A 116 -19.54 -9.12 25.81
N GLY A 117 -19.96 -8.31 24.84
CA GLY A 117 -19.91 -6.85 24.96
C GLY A 117 -18.59 -6.21 24.51
N ILE A 118 -17.67 -6.97 23.91
CA ILE A 118 -16.36 -6.46 23.49
C ILE A 118 -16.44 -5.86 22.08
N VAL A 119 -15.97 -4.63 21.94
CA VAL A 119 -15.84 -3.94 20.64
C VAL A 119 -14.62 -4.49 19.90
N LYS A 120 -14.85 -5.08 18.72
CA LYS A 120 -13.79 -5.62 17.84
C LYS A 120 -13.73 -4.87 16.52
N GLU A 121 -12.52 -4.62 16.02
CA GLU A 121 -12.31 -4.04 14.69
C GLU A 121 -12.75 -5.02 13.58
N TRP A 122 -13.07 -4.53 12.39
CA TRP A 122 -13.55 -5.37 11.27
C TRP A 122 -12.49 -6.37 10.83
N VAL A 123 -11.21 -6.01 10.96
CA VAL A 123 -10.08 -6.91 10.69
C VAL A 123 -10.00 -8.07 11.68
N GLU A 124 -10.75 -8.03 12.79
CA GLU A 124 -10.81 -9.12 13.77
C GLU A 124 -11.92 -10.14 13.48
N ILE A 125 -12.81 -9.83 12.55
CA ILE A 125 -14.03 -10.60 12.31
C ILE A 125 -13.99 -11.18 10.90
N PRO A 126 -14.03 -12.51 10.76
CA PRO A 126 -14.13 -13.13 9.44
C PRO A 126 -15.45 -12.78 8.76
N ALA A 127 -15.38 -12.05 7.65
CA ALA A 127 -16.53 -11.67 6.83
C ALA A 127 -16.05 -11.12 5.47
N GLN A 128 -17.00 -10.80 4.59
CA GLN A 128 -16.72 -10.06 3.36
C GLN A 128 -17.07 -8.58 3.56
N TYR A 129 -16.09 -7.71 3.35
CA TYR A 129 -16.23 -6.27 3.47
C TYR A 129 -16.10 -5.59 2.12
N ARG A 130 -16.90 -4.54 1.90
CA ARG A 130 -16.80 -3.71 0.68
C ARG A 130 -16.37 -2.30 1.06
N PHE A 131 -15.37 -1.77 0.39
CA PHE A 131 -14.78 -0.47 0.65
C PHE A 131 -15.05 0.49 -0.49
N GLN A 132 -15.29 1.75 -0.14
CA GLN A 132 -15.37 2.84 -1.09
C GLN A 132 -14.79 4.09 -0.46
N ALA A 133 -14.09 4.91 -1.24
CA ALA A 133 -13.52 6.16 -0.79
C ALA A 133 -14.21 7.34 -1.49
N GLU A 134 -14.28 8.46 -0.79
CA GLU A 134 -14.70 9.75 -1.30
C GLU A 134 -13.57 10.75 -1.05
N SER A 135 -13.20 11.54 -2.05
CA SER A 135 -12.23 12.62 -1.90
C SER A 135 -12.84 13.92 -2.41
N ARG A 136 -12.67 15.00 -1.64
CA ARG A 136 -13.09 16.34 -2.03
C ARG A 136 -11.86 17.15 -2.45
N LEU A 137 -11.90 17.63 -3.68
CA LEU A 137 -10.86 18.47 -4.24
C LEU A 137 -11.16 19.94 -3.91
N ALA A 138 -10.12 20.69 -3.56
CA ALA A 138 -10.21 22.07 -3.15
C ALA A 138 -10.80 22.94 -4.26
N ALA A 139 -11.73 23.84 -3.89
CA ALA A 139 -12.17 24.90 -4.78
C ALA A 139 -11.06 25.97 -4.94
N PRO A 140 -11.06 26.76 -6.02
CA PRO A 140 -10.13 27.87 -6.18
C PRO A 140 -10.28 28.86 -5.01
N ALA A 141 -9.18 29.41 -4.51
CA ALA A 141 -9.25 30.51 -3.57
C ALA A 141 -9.98 31.70 -4.22
N GLN A 142 -10.97 32.28 -3.53
CA GLN A 142 -11.75 33.41 -4.06
C GLN A 142 -10.98 34.75 -4.05
N SER A 143 -9.76 34.78 -3.51
CA SER A 143 -8.90 35.97 -3.41
C SER A 143 -7.80 35.95 -4.47
N ALA A 144 -7.72 37.03 -5.26
CA ALA A 144 -6.65 37.23 -6.24
C ALA A 144 -5.29 37.40 -5.54
N GLY A 145 -4.44 36.37 -5.64
CA GLY A 145 -3.07 36.34 -5.13
C GLY A 145 -2.35 35.08 -5.62
N GLU A 146 -1.07 34.89 -5.25
CA GLU A 146 -0.14 33.82 -5.69
C GLU A 146 -0.59 32.35 -5.42
N THR A 147 -1.83 32.15 -4.99
CA THR A 147 -2.49 30.84 -4.75
C THR A 147 -3.67 30.59 -5.71
N SER A 148 -3.81 31.41 -6.75
CA SER A 148 -4.83 31.24 -7.79
C SER A 148 -4.78 29.84 -8.39
N ALA A 149 -5.95 29.22 -8.55
CA ALA A 149 -6.07 27.93 -9.21
C ALA A 149 -5.54 28.02 -10.65
N PRO A 150 -4.79 27.02 -11.13
CA PRO A 150 -4.45 26.91 -12.54
C PRO A 150 -5.70 26.87 -13.44
N ASP A 151 -5.57 27.25 -14.70
CA ASP A 151 -6.68 27.20 -15.68
C ASP A 151 -7.21 25.78 -15.90
N ASP A 152 -6.36 24.77 -15.69
CA ASP A 152 -6.70 23.34 -15.76
C ASP A 152 -7.10 22.75 -14.40
N ALA A 153 -7.49 23.59 -13.43
CA ALA A 153 -7.91 23.14 -12.12
C ALA A 153 -9.22 22.34 -12.16
N PHE A 154 -9.17 21.12 -11.66
CA PHE A 154 -10.35 20.29 -11.47
C PHE A 154 -10.82 20.32 -10.01
N THR A 155 -12.13 20.52 -9.83
CA THR A 155 -12.76 20.67 -8.51
C THR A 155 -14.03 19.84 -8.43
N GLY A 156 -14.38 19.39 -7.22
CA GLY A 156 -15.57 18.57 -7.01
C GLY A 156 -15.38 17.48 -5.97
N VAL A 157 -16.38 16.62 -5.86
CA VAL A 157 -16.34 15.42 -5.03
C VAL A 157 -16.21 14.22 -5.95
N LEU A 158 -15.17 13.43 -5.75
CA LEU A 158 -14.95 12.17 -6.45
C LEU A 158 -15.27 11.01 -5.53
N THR A 159 -15.96 10.00 -6.07
CA THR A 159 -16.26 8.75 -5.38
C THR A 159 -15.58 7.61 -6.11
N SER A 160 -14.92 6.73 -5.38
CA SER A 160 -14.18 5.62 -5.98
C SER A 160 -15.08 4.49 -6.43
N ASN A 161 -14.51 3.57 -7.22
CA ASN A 161 -15.01 2.21 -7.35
C ASN A 161 -15.10 1.51 -5.98
N THR A 162 -15.87 0.42 -5.92
CA THR A 162 -15.95 -0.44 -4.74
C THR A 162 -14.89 -1.54 -4.81
N VAL A 163 -14.14 -1.74 -3.72
CA VAL A 163 -13.21 -2.86 -3.54
C VAL A 163 -13.79 -3.85 -2.55
N SER A 164 -13.71 -5.15 -2.82
CA SER A 164 -14.18 -6.19 -1.89
C SER A 164 -12.99 -6.94 -1.29
N ILE A 165 -12.97 -7.11 0.02
CA ILE A 165 -11.93 -7.84 0.75
C ILE A 165 -12.61 -8.87 1.66
N GLY A 166 -12.21 -10.13 1.56
CA GLY A 166 -12.59 -11.17 2.52
C GLY A 166 -11.59 -11.24 3.68
N VAL A 167 -12.07 -11.26 4.91
CA VAL A 167 -11.28 -11.58 6.10
C VAL A 167 -11.57 -13.03 6.47
N ASN A 168 -10.53 -13.85 6.57
CA ASN A 168 -10.64 -15.28 6.84
C ASN A 168 -10.04 -15.63 8.20
N GLU A 169 -10.61 -16.65 8.85
CA GLU A 169 -9.93 -17.31 9.96
C GLU A 169 -8.63 -17.97 9.46
N PRO A 170 -7.52 -17.82 10.19
CA PRO A 170 -6.30 -18.55 9.89
C PRO A 170 -6.45 -20.05 10.17
N SER A 171 -5.53 -20.84 9.61
CA SER A 171 -5.43 -22.28 9.86
C SER A 171 -3.98 -22.69 10.12
N GLY A 172 -3.76 -23.90 10.63
CA GLY A 172 -2.42 -24.43 10.88
C GLY A 172 -1.58 -23.55 11.82
N VAL A 173 -0.35 -23.23 11.42
CA VAL A 173 0.59 -22.41 12.22
C VAL A 173 0.07 -20.98 12.40
N ASP A 174 -0.66 -20.43 11.44
CA ASP A 174 -1.26 -19.10 11.55
C ASP A 174 -2.33 -19.06 12.66
N ALA A 175 -3.13 -20.13 12.78
CA ALA A 175 -4.13 -20.24 13.84
C ALA A 175 -3.49 -20.37 15.22
N GLN A 176 -2.36 -21.07 15.32
CA GLN A 176 -1.58 -21.17 16.57
C GLN A 176 -1.03 -19.80 16.97
N ALA A 177 -0.48 -19.04 16.02
CA ALA A 177 0.02 -17.69 16.27
C ALA A 177 -1.09 -16.74 16.75
N LEU A 178 -2.26 -16.78 16.11
CA LEU A 178 -3.42 -15.97 16.53
C LEU A 178 -3.96 -16.38 17.90
N ALA A 179 -4.02 -17.68 18.21
CA ALA A 179 -4.47 -18.16 19.51
C ALA A 179 -3.52 -17.71 20.63
N TRP A 180 -2.20 -17.86 20.41
CA TRP A 180 -1.18 -17.38 21.34
C TRP A 180 -1.29 -15.88 21.57
N SER A 181 -1.47 -15.09 20.51
CA SER A 181 -1.54 -13.64 20.59
C SER A 181 -2.76 -13.18 21.42
N ARG A 182 -3.90 -13.86 21.28
CA ARG A 182 -5.11 -13.62 22.09
C ARG A 182 -4.92 -13.99 23.56
N GLU A 183 -4.25 -15.10 23.86
CA GLU A 183 -3.95 -15.52 25.24
C GLU A 183 -3.03 -14.53 25.96
N HIS A 184 -2.05 -13.98 25.24
CA HIS A 184 -1.03 -13.09 25.79
C HIS A 184 -1.36 -11.60 25.64
N ASN A 185 -2.51 -11.27 25.03
CA ASN A 185 -2.91 -9.91 24.69
C ASN A 185 -1.81 -9.15 23.89
N GLU A 186 -1.22 -9.84 22.93
CA GLU A 186 -0.20 -9.33 22.02
C GLU A 186 -0.66 -9.38 20.55
N SER A 187 0.06 -8.69 19.67
CA SER A 187 -0.12 -8.83 18.22
C SER A 187 0.44 -10.16 17.72
N PRO A 188 -0.22 -10.86 16.77
CA PRO A 188 0.36 -12.05 16.13
C PRO A 188 1.60 -11.70 15.27
N MET A 189 1.86 -10.41 15.04
CA MET A 189 3.06 -9.89 14.39
C MET A 189 4.11 -9.38 15.40
N SER A 190 3.92 -9.57 16.72
CA SER A 190 4.93 -9.20 17.73
C SER A 190 6.21 -10.02 17.55
N TRP A 191 7.37 -9.48 17.94
CA TRP A 191 8.63 -10.24 17.81
C TRP A 191 8.62 -11.55 18.60
N THR A 192 7.91 -11.60 19.73
CA THR A 192 7.70 -12.82 20.49
C THR A 192 6.92 -13.85 19.66
N ALA A 193 5.80 -13.44 19.03
CA ALA A 193 5.03 -14.32 18.14
C ALA A 193 5.85 -14.77 16.93
N VAL A 194 6.58 -13.85 16.28
CA VAL A 194 7.46 -14.15 15.14
C VAL A 194 8.52 -15.19 15.51
N LYS A 195 9.07 -15.12 16.72
CA LYS A 195 10.07 -16.09 17.22
C LYS A 195 9.49 -17.50 17.37
N LEU A 196 8.26 -17.60 17.90
CA LEU A 196 7.59 -18.87 18.19
C LEU A 196 7.00 -19.50 16.92
N PHE A 197 6.45 -18.67 16.02
CA PHE A 197 5.71 -19.10 14.84
C PHE A 197 6.35 -18.57 13.55
N ARG A 198 7.65 -18.88 13.36
CA ARG A 198 8.49 -18.32 12.30
C ARG A 198 7.98 -18.55 10.87
N SER A 199 7.25 -19.63 10.63
CA SER A 199 6.65 -20.01 9.35
C SER A 199 5.20 -19.57 9.20
N SER A 200 4.69 -18.73 10.10
CA SER A 200 3.37 -18.12 9.95
C SER A 200 3.39 -16.98 8.93
N ARG A 201 2.26 -16.76 8.26
CA ARG A 201 2.02 -15.60 7.41
C ARG A 201 2.13 -14.30 8.20
N TYR A 202 1.78 -14.28 9.49
CA TYR A 202 2.02 -13.13 10.36
C TYR A 202 3.52 -12.81 10.51
N ALA A 203 4.37 -13.83 10.64
CA ALA A 203 5.81 -13.64 10.63
C ALA A 203 6.33 -13.09 9.30
N ALA A 204 5.80 -13.59 8.18
CA ALA A 204 6.10 -13.04 6.85
C ALA A 204 5.71 -11.56 6.73
N LEU A 205 4.53 -11.17 7.22
CA LEU A 205 4.04 -9.79 7.22
C LEU A 205 4.88 -8.88 8.13
N ALA A 206 5.28 -9.35 9.31
CA ALA A 206 6.12 -8.60 10.24
C ALA A 206 7.52 -8.31 9.65
N LEU A 207 8.05 -9.24 8.85
CA LEU A 207 9.38 -9.09 8.22
C LEU A 207 9.34 -8.27 6.93
N LEU A 208 8.21 -8.22 6.23
CA LEU A 208 8.06 -7.57 4.94
C LEU A 208 8.63 -6.13 4.89
N PRO A 209 8.39 -5.24 5.87
CA PRO A 209 8.93 -3.87 5.83
C PRO A 209 10.47 -3.80 5.84
N TYR A 210 11.15 -4.81 6.38
CA TYR A 210 12.62 -4.85 6.48
C TYR A 210 13.29 -5.35 5.19
N ILE A 211 12.53 -6.02 4.34
CA ILE A 211 13.01 -6.62 3.08
C ILE A 211 12.47 -5.91 1.83
N ALA A 212 11.27 -5.34 1.87
CA ALA A 212 10.63 -4.70 0.72
C ALA A 212 11.26 -3.34 0.38
N ILE A 213 11.53 -3.12 -0.91
CA ILE A 213 12.17 -1.90 -1.42
C ILE A 213 11.31 -1.15 -2.44
N ALA A 214 10.11 -1.66 -2.76
CA ALA A 214 9.22 -1.14 -3.80
C ALA A 214 8.71 0.30 -3.53
N LYS A 215 8.88 0.81 -2.30
CA LYS A 215 8.54 2.19 -1.92
C LYS A 215 9.64 3.21 -2.28
N SER A 216 10.83 2.76 -2.64
CA SER A 216 11.97 3.62 -2.99
C SER A 216 11.95 4.02 -4.47
N ASP A 217 12.52 5.17 -4.84
CA ASP A 217 12.70 5.52 -6.25
C ASP A 217 13.72 4.57 -6.91
N PRO A 218 13.33 3.84 -7.98
CA PRO A 218 14.22 2.89 -8.65
C PRO A 218 15.50 3.51 -9.21
N SER A 219 15.45 4.75 -9.69
CA SER A 219 16.63 5.45 -10.23
C SER A 219 17.61 5.76 -9.10
N ILE A 220 17.13 6.23 -7.95
CA ILE A 220 17.96 6.50 -6.77
C ILE A 220 18.57 5.20 -6.24
N VAL A 221 17.77 4.13 -6.17
CA VAL A 221 18.25 2.81 -5.72
C VAL A 221 19.39 2.31 -6.62
N GLY A 222 19.26 2.48 -7.93
CA GLY A 222 20.28 2.13 -8.90
C GLY A 222 21.61 2.84 -8.66
N THR A 223 21.58 4.17 -8.61
CA THR A 223 22.77 4.99 -8.35
C THR A 223 23.46 4.62 -7.03
N VAL A 224 22.68 4.36 -5.97
CA VAL A 224 23.20 3.95 -4.66
C VAL A 224 23.95 2.62 -4.77
N ILE A 225 23.37 1.62 -5.44
CA ILE A 225 23.96 0.28 -5.54
C ILE A 225 25.16 0.25 -6.47
N GLU A 226 25.13 0.96 -7.59
CA GLU A 226 26.27 1.10 -8.51
C GLU A 226 27.47 1.77 -7.82
N SER A 227 27.21 2.67 -6.86
CA SER A 227 28.25 3.29 -6.03
C SER A 227 28.79 2.38 -4.91
N GLY A 228 28.36 1.10 -4.85
CA GLY A 228 28.74 0.15 -3.80
C GLY A 228 28.09 0.44 -2.45
N ARG A 229 27.02 1.24 -2.42
CA ARG A 229 26.28 1.61 -1.21
C ARG A 229 24.97 0.82 -1.11
N PHE A 230 24.40 0.74 0.10
CA PHE A 230 23.24 -0.09 0.42
C PHE A 230 22.05 0.76 0.91
N LEU A 231 20.82 0.30 0.62
CA LEU A 231 19.59 0.95 1.08
C LEU A 231 19.48 0.91 2.61
N VAL A 232 19.40 2.09 3.25
CA VAL A 232 19.66 2.28 4.68
C VAL A 232 18.45 1.92 5.55
N THR A 233 18.58 0.82 6.30
CA THR A 233 18.06 0.56 7.65
C THR A 233 19.03 -0.48 8.22
N ARG A 234 20.00 -0.07 9.04
CA ARG A 234 21.08 -0.97 9.49
C ARG A 234 20.66 -1.94 10.59
N SER A 235 19.54 -1.67 11.25
CA SER A 235 18.97 -2.53 12.28
C SER A 235 17.91 -3.44 11.68
N VAL A 236 18.07 -4.76 11.85
CA VAL A 236 17.08 -5.76 11.46
C VAL A 236 16.60 -6.52 12.69
N PRO A 237 15.41 -7.12 12.65
CA PRO A 237 14.94 -8.00 13.72
C PRO A 237 15.87 -9.19 13.87
N ASP A 238 16.36 -9.41 15.07
CA ASP A 238 17.23 -10.53 15.41
C ASP A 238 16.71 -11.16 16.71
N PRO A 239 16.18 -12.39 16.63
CA PRO A 239 15.61 -13.02 17.80
C PRO A 239 16.63 -13.42 18.86
N ASP A 240 17.90 -13.52 18.47
CA ASP A 240 18.99 -13.95 19.34
C ASP A 240 19.71 -12.75 19.99
N SER A 241 19.32 -11.51 19.66
CA SER A 241 19.86 -10.31 20.29
C SER A 241 19.06 -9.89 21.55
N PRO A 242 19.70 -9.22 22.52
CA PRO A 242 19.05 -8.83 23.78
C PRO A 242 17.86 -7.87 23.63
N ASP A 243 17.90 -6.97 22.64
CA ASP A 243 16.86 -5.97 22.35
C ASP A 243 15.94 -6.40 21.19
N GLY A 244 16.14 -7.61 20.64
CA GLY A 244 15.38 -8.14 19.51
C GLY A 244 15.77 -7.55 18.15
N CYS A 245 16.83 -6.73 18.10
CA CYS A 245 17.39 -6.16 16.88
C CYS A 245 18.91 -6.37 16.74
N SER A 246 19.41 -6.43 15.52
CA SER A 246 20.86 -6.52 15.25
C SER A 246 21.26 -5.51 14.17
N SER A 247 22.40 -4.85 14.41
CA SER A 247 22.99 -3.92 13.46
C SER A 247 23.89 -4.66 12.48
N LEU A 248 23.52 -4.67 11.21
CA LEU A 248 24.26 -5.35 10.14
C LEU A 248 25.08 -4.36 9.29
N SER A 249 26.19 -4.86 8.75
CA SER A 249 26.91 -4.19 7.67
C SER A 249 26.04 -4.15 6.41
N GLY A 250 26.39 -3.29 5.43
CA GLY A 250 25.66 -3.24 4.16
C GLY A 250 25.56 -4.59 3.45
N PRO A 251 26.68 -5.30 3.22
CA PRO A 251 26.67 -6.63 2.63
C PRO A 251 25.88 -7.68 3.44
N ASP A 252 26.01 -7.67 4.77
CA ASP A 252 25.30 -8.64 5.61
C ASP A 252 23.79 -8.37 5.64
N LEU A 253 23.39 -7.10 5.63
CA LEU A 253 21.99 -6.69 5.47
C LEU A 253 21.42 -7.18 4.13
N ALA A 254 22.17 -7.03 3.04
CA ALA A 254 21.72 -7.50 1.73
C ALA A 254 21.52 -9.02 1.69
N ARG A 255 22.44 -9.79 2.30
CA ARG A 255 22.29 -11.26 2.43
C ARG A 255 21.08 -11.61 3.30
N TRP A 256 20.95 -10.98 4.47
CA TRP A 256 19.81 -11.19 5.37
C TRP A 256 18.47 -10.94 4.67
N ARG A 257 18.38 -9.87 3.87
CA ARG A 257 17.18 -9.54 3.07
C ARG A 257 16.88 -10.60 2.01
N ILE A 258 17.90 -11.08 1.30
CA ILE A 258 17.74 -12.17 0.33
C ILE A 258 17.23 -13.43 1.01
N ASP A 259 17.88 -13.86 2.10
CA ASP A 259 17.58 -15.11 2.78
C ASP A 259 16.15 -15.12 3.34
N ASN A 260 15.73 -14.01 3.96
CA ASN A 260 14.38 -13.87 4.51
C ASN A 260 13.31 -13.74 3.42
N ALA A 261 13.57 -12.97 2.35
CA ALA A 261 12.64 -12.88 1.22
C ALA A 261 12.45 -14.24 0.54
N GLN A 262 13.54 -14.99 0.33
CA GLN A 262 13.47 -16.34 -0.22
C GLN A 262 12.75 -17.30 0.72
N ARG A 263 12.97 -17.21 2.04
CA ARG A 263 12.25 -18.03 3.02
C ARG A 263 10.74 -17.79 2.91
N ILE A 264 10.30 -16.54 2.92
CA ILE A 264 8.88 -16.20 2.80
C ILE A 264 8.30 -16.76 1.50
N LEU A 265 8.99 -16.62 0.37
CA LEU A 265 8.54 -17.17 -0.91
C LEU A 265 8.46 -18.70 -0.93
N ARG A 266 9.30 -19.40 -0.15
CA ARG A 266 9.26 -20.87 -0.03
C ARG A 266 8.14 -21.33 0.90
N GLU A 267 7.97 -20.67 2.04
CA GLU A 267 6.98 -21.04 3.05
C GLU A 267 5.56 -20.57 2.67
N HIS A 268 5.46 -19.49 1.88
CA HIS A 268 4.22 -18.88 1.43
C HIS A 268 4.28 -18.58 -0.08
N PRO A 269 4.16 -19.60 -0.95
CA PRO A 269 4.26 -19.41 -2.40
C PRO A 269 3.21 -18.43 -2.96
N ASP A 270 2.03 -18.38 -2.35
CA ASP A 270 0.91 -17.49 -2.72
C ASP A 270 0.92 -16.16 -1.94
N PHE A 271 2.08 -15.76 -1.40
CA PHE A 271 2.17 -14.51 -0.65
C PHE A 271 1.86 -13.30 -1.56
N PRO A 272 0.92 -12.40 -1.18
CA PRO A 272 0.47 -11.32 -2.07
C PRO A 272 1.59 -10.38 -2.52
N TYR A 273 2.63 -10.23 -1.71
CA TYR A 273 3.76 -9.34 -1.98
C TYR A 273 4.94 -10.06 -2.64
N SER A 274 4.72 -11.23 -3.25
CA SER A 274 5.79 -12.03 -3.87
C SER A 274 6.58 -11.26 -4.92
N GLY A 275 5.95 -10.37 -5.69
CA GLY A 275 6.62 -9.47 -6.63
C GLY A 275 7.63 -8.55 -5.93
N GLN A 276 7.26 -7.95 -4.79
CA GLN A 276 8.12 -7.05 -4.02
C GLN A 276 9.31 -7.80 -3.43
N LEU A 277 9.09 -9.05 -2.98
CA LEU A 277 10.14 -9.92 -2.49
C LEU A 277 11.14 -10.29 -3.59
N ARG A 278 10.66 -10.65 -4.79
CA ARG A 278 11.53 -10.94 -5.94
C ARG A 278 12.35 -9.73 -6.38
N LEU A 279 11.73 -8.55 -6.38
CA LEU A 279 12.39 -7.29 -6.65
C LEU A 279 13.48 -6.99 -5.62
N ALA A 280 13.18 -7.18 -4.32
CA ALA A 280 14.17 -7.07 -3.26
C ALA A 280 15.34 -8.04 -3.42
N ILE A 281 15.07 -9.31 -3.75
CA ILE A 281 16.13 -10.30 -4.00
C ILE A 281 17.04 -9.84 -5.13
N GLY A 282 16.48 -9.46 -6.27
CA GLY A 282 17.26 -9.07 -7.45
C GLY A 282 18.17 -7.88 -7.18
N ILE A 283 17.65 -6.87 -6.49
CA ILE A 283 18.39 -5.67 -6.10
C ILE A 283 19.51 -5.99 -5.11
N ASN A 284 19.22 -6.76 -4.07
CA ASN A 284 20.24 -7.13 -3.07
C ASN A 284 21.30 -8.08 -3.67
N GLN A 285 20.96 -8.91 -4.67
CA GLN A 285 21.93 -9.72 -5.41
C GLN A 285 22.95 -8.85 -6.16
N ILE A 286 22.49 -7.79 -6.83
CA ILE A 286 23.39 -6.81 -7.48
C ILE A 286 24.29 -6.15 -6.43
N ALA A 287 23.73 -5.72 -5.30
CA ALA A 287 24.49 -5.11 -4.20
C ALA A 287 25.52 -6.07 -3.58
N CYS A 288 25.29 -7.38 -3.63
CA CYS A 288 26.25 -8.41 -3.23
C CYS A 288 27.27 -8.79 -4.33
N GLY A 289 27.35 -8.05 -5.44
CA GLY A 289 28.27 -8.33 -6.56
C GLY A 289 27.79 -9.42 -7.53
N LYS A 290 26.56 -9.94 -7.36
CA LYS A 290 25.95 -10.94 -8.25
C LYS A 290 25.09 -10.28 -9.32
N GLY A 291 25.70 -9.36 -10.07
CA GLY A 291 25.01 -8.47 -11.00
C GLY A 291 24.18 -9.19 -12.07
N SER A 292 24.71 -10.27 -12.66
CA SER A 292 24.02 -11.06 -13.71
C SER A 292 22.78 -11.78 -13.18
N GLU A 293 22.88 -12.46 -12.05
CA GLU A 293 21.76 -13.14 -11.38
C GLU A 293 20.68 -12.14 -10.99
N GLY A 294 21.07 -11.03 -10.36
CA GLY A 294 20.13 -10.00 -9.93
C GLY A 294 19.39 -9.34 -11.09
N ARG A 295 20.10 -8.96 -12.16
CA ARG A 295 19.49 -8.39 -13.38
C ARG A 295 18.58 -9.39 -14.09
N MET A 296 18.94 -10.67 -14.12
CA MET A 296 18.08 -11.72 -14.68
C MET A 296 16.75 -11.80 -13.93
N LEU A 297 16.77 -11.80 -12.60
CA LEU A 297 15.55 -11.81 -11.78
C LEU A 297 14.71 -10.54 -12.00
N LEU A 298 15.34 -9.38 -12.08
CA LEU A 298 14.64 -8.12 -12.37
C LEU A 298 13.99 -8.11 -13.75
N ARG A 299 14.62 -8.71 -14.77
CA ARG A 299 14.00 -8.87 -16.10
C ARG A 299 12.76 -9.77 -16.05
N GLN A 300 12.77 -10.83 -15.24
CA GLN A 300 11.59 -11.68 -15.03
C GLN A 300 10.45 -10.90 -14.37
N VAL A 301 10.75 -10.08 -13.34
CA VAL A 301 9.75 -9.20 -12.71
C VAL A 301 9.23 -8.18 -13.72
N ALA A 302 10.12 -7.54 -14.49
CA ALA A 302 9.77 -6.55 -15.51
C ALA A 302 8.84 -7.09 -16.62
N GLY A 303 8.82 -8.41 -16.86
CA GLY A 303 7.92 -9.08 -17.80
C GLY A 303 6.44 -9.05 -17.40
N HIS A 304 6.10 -8.73 -16.15
CA HIS A 304 4.73 -8.60 -15.67
C HIS A 304 4.28 -7.14 -15.82
N SER A 305 3.86 -6.76 -17.03
CA SER A 305 3.62 -5.37 -17.41
C SER A 305 2.51 -4.67 -16.65
N ASP A 306 1.56 -5.45 -16.17
CA ASP A 306 0.35 -5.09 -15.42
C ASP A 306 0.61 -4.84 -13.92
N THR A 307 1.81 -5.13 -13.41
CA THR A 307 2.13 -4.99 -11.98
C THR A 307 2.96 -3.73 -11.69
N ARG A 308 2.78 -3.15 -10.50
CA ARG A 308 3.57 -2.02 -9.99
C ARG A 308 5.05 -2.40 -9.90
N GLU A 309 5.34 -3.62 -9.47
CA GLU A 309 6.69 -4.17 -9.36
C GLU A 309 7.34 -4.33 -10.74
N GLY A 310 6.58 -4.76 -11.75
CA GLY A 310 7.05 -4.82 -13.13
C GLY A 310 7.40 -3.43 -13.68
N ALA A 311 6.54 -2.45 -13.46
CA ALA A 311 6.80 -1.05 -13.83
C ALA A 311 8.05 -0.49 -13.12
N TRP A 312 8.18 -0.76 -11.82
CA TRP A 312 9.34 -0.39 -11.02
C TRP A 312 10.62 -1.03 -11.59
N ALA A 313 10.60 -2.34 -11.86
CA ALA A 313 11.75 -3.07 -12.40
C ALA A 313 12.17 -2.56 -13.79
N ARG A 314 11.20 -2.22 -14.66
CA ARG A 314 11.50 -1.58 -15.96
C ARG A 314 12.17 -0.23 -15.78
N LYS A 315 11.67 0.63 -14.89
CA LYS A 315 12.29 1.93 -14.61
C LYS A 315 13.72 1.75 -14.06
N PHE A 316 13.91 0.79 -13.15
CA PHE A 316 15.24 0.47 -12.62
C PHE A 316 16.22 0.03 -13.71
N LEU A 317 15.82 -0.95 -14.54
CA LEU A 317 16.66 -1.48 -15.62
C LEU A 317 16.93 -0.43 -16.71
N GLY A 318 15.94 0.41 -17.03
CA GLY A 318 16.10 1.50 -18.00
C GLY A 318 17.02 2.62 -17.51
N ALA A 319 16.97 2.97 -16.23
CA ALA A 319 17.82 4.00 -15.63
C ALA A 319 19.27 3.54 -15.43
N ASN A 320 19.51 2.24 -15.24
CA ASN A 320 20.82 1.66 -14.89
C ASN A 320 21.35 0.69 -15.97
N GLY A 321 20.89 0.88 -17.20
CA GLY A 321 21.42 0.27 -18.42
C GLY A 321 20.97 -1.17 -18.71
N SER A 322 20.76 -1.38 -20.02
CA SER A 322 20.68 -2.64 -20.77
C SER A 322 21.61 -3.75 -20.25
#